data_AF-A0A2G9NDV5-F1
#
_entry.id   AF-A0A2G9NDV5-F1
#
_cell.length_a   1.000
_cell.length_b   1.000
_cell.length_c   1.000
_cell.angle_alpha   90.00
_cell.angle_beta   90.00
_cell.angle_gamma   90.00
#
_symmetry.space_group_name_H-M   'P 1'
#
loop_
_entity.id
_entity.type
_entity.pdbx_description
1 polymer ?
#
loop_
_entity_poly.entity_id
_entity_poly.type
_entity_poly.pdbx_seq_one_letter_code
_entity_poly.pdbx_strand_id
1 'polypeptide(L)'
;MGFFPYCLNIQILYFYIAFSFFSELKSEAFHLKFTLFFSFKKPSLNTKTGAQLLFPKKEANNYPPISKRNSEALNTAVSKYIHMYQKRNRELDVASLYSGDYKSKFYLRQISKLSKIPLKTCQNILASLEKEKILKSRIEGKNKYFSLNLDNIHVKSYLLKAEIHKTDNFLEKYPQFKIFLKSFNTTVPIIVFGSFAKLRTEKDSDLDILSLSKEEQKLPFHLLPYKIHQINLSEDSFKKALMEKETLIQEIMENHIILNNPSSYVNIIWEYYGNFKI
;
A
#
# COMPACT_ATOMS: atom_id res chain seq x y z
N MET A 1 -38.68 20.28 -3.92
CA MET A 1 -37.33 20.18 -4.50
C MET A 1 -36.38 20.73 -3.45
N GLY A 2 -35.53 20.00 -2.72
CA GLY A 2 -34.84 18.75 -3.01
C GLY A 2 -33.34 19.03 -2.88
N PHE A 3 -32.79 19.06 -1.65
CA PHE A 3 -31.35 19.14 -1.41
C PHE A 3 -30.94 18.29 -0.19
N PHE A 4 -30.45 17.08 -0.50
CA PHE A 4 -29.39 16.26 0.11
C PHE A 4 -29.06 16.39 1.63
N PRO A 5 -29.24 15.30 2.42
CA PRO A 5 -28.64 15.14 3.75
C PRO A 5 -27.32 14.32 3.74
N TYR A 6 -26.59 14.25 2.62
CA TYR A 6 -25.40 13.38 2.51
C TYR A 6 -24.06 14.03 2.92
N CYS A 7 -23.98 15.36 3.08
CA CYS A 7 -22.74 16.03 3.45
C CYS A 7 -22.35 15.86 4.92
N LEU A 8 -23.32 15.73 5.83
CA LEU A 8 -23.04 15.65 7.27
C LEU A 8 -22.36 14.32 7.66
N ASN A 9 -22.72 13.22 7.00
CA ASN A 9 -22.19 11.89 7.30
C ASN A 9 -20.72 11.71 6.88
N ILE A 10 -20.26 12.43 5.86
CA ILE A 10 -18.86 12.33 5.39
C ILE A 10 -17.92 13.07 6.34
N GLN A 11 -18.33 14.23 6.88
CA GLN A 11 -17.53 14.96 7.86
C GLN A 11 -17.37 14.20 9.18
N ILE A 12 -18.43 13.53 9.64
CA ILE A 12 -18.38 12.71 10.85
C ILE A 12 -17.48 11.48 10.64
N LEU A 13 -17.52 10.85 9.45
CA LEU A 13 -16.65 9.72 9.12
C LEU A 13 -15.17 10.14 9.03
N TYR A 14 -14.87 11.31 8.45
CA TYR A 14 -13.52 11.86 8.44
C TYR A 14 -13.02 12.17 9.86
N PHE A 15 -13.89 12.70 10.73
CA PHE A 15 -13.54 12.98 12.11
C PHE A 15 -13.23 11.71 12.90
N TYR A 16 -14.00 10.64 12.68
CA TYR A 16 -13.80 9.36 13.36
C TYR A 16 -12.55 8.62 12.88
N ILE A 17 -12.25 8.67 11.57
CA ILE A 17 -11.03 8.11 10.99
C ILE A 17 -9.81 8.91 11.46
N ALA A 18 -9.88 10.25 11.48
CA ALA A 18 -8.80 11.09 11.98
C ALA A 18 -8.54 10.87 13.47
N PHE A 19 -9.60 10.72 14.29
CA PHE A 19 -9.48 10.47 15.73
C PHE A 19 -8.90 9.07 16.03
N SER A 20 -9.30 8.05 15.26
CA SER A 20 -8.80 6.68 15.43
C SER A 20 -7.34 6.54 14.96
N PHE A 21 -6.92 7.32 13.97
CA PHE A 21 -5.52 7.35 13.52
C PHE A 21 -4.62 8.14 14.50
N PHE A 22 -5.18 9.07 15.26
CA PHE A 22 -4.45 9.89 16.23
C PHE A 22 -4.26 9.21 17.59
N SER A 23 -5.16 8.32 18.01
CA SER A 23 -5.06 7.62 19.30
C SER A 23 -3.96 6.56 19.35
N GLU A 24 -3.40 6.17 18.20
CA GLU A 24 -2.32 5.18 18.08
C GLU A 24 -0.90 5.79 18.11
N LEU A 25 -0.75 7.12 18.00
CA LEU A 25 0.55 7.79 18.06
C LEU A 25 0.83 8.33 19.47
N LYS A 26 1.28 7.44 20.37
CA LYS A 26 1.88 7.85 21.66
C LYS A 26 3.28 8.44 21.42
N SER A 27 3.36 9.74 21.14
CA SER A 27 4.61 10.49 21.20
C SER A 27 4.35 11.90 21.72
N GLU A 28 4.91 12.22 22.88
CA GLU A 28 4.76 13.53 23.57
C GLU A 28 5.27 14.71 22.73
N ALA A 29 6.10 14.47 21.71
CA ALA A 29 6.61 15.50 20.82
C ALA A 29 5.55 16.11 19.88
N PHE A 30 4.38 15.47 19.69
CA PHE A 30 3.33 15.97 18.81
C PHE A 30 2.38 16.97 19.48
N HIS A 31 2.26 16.94 20.81
CA HIS A 31 1.35 17.82 21.55
C HIS A 31 1.78 19.29 21.51
N LEU A 32 3.09 19.58 21.42
CA LEU A 32 3.58 20.96 21.34
C LEU A 32 3.46 21.58 19.94
N LYS A 33 3.53 20.78 18.86
CA LYS A 33 3.38 21.31 17.48
C LYS A 33 1.92 21.54 17.08
N PHE A 34 0.97 20.77 17.62
CA PHE A 34 -0.44 20.94 17.31
C PHE A 34 -1.02 22.24 17.89
N THR A 35 -0.54 22.67 19.07
CA THR A 35 -0.94 23.94 19.70
C THR A 35 -0.41 25.16 18.94
N LEU A 36 0.75 25.04 18.29
CA LEU A 36 1.35 26.11 17.49
C LEU A 36 0.69 26.29 16.12
N PHE A 37 0.17 25.21 15.51
CA PHE A 37 -0.42 25.27 14.16
C PHE A 37 -1.76 26.02 14.09
N PHE A 38 -2.46 26.17 15.22
CA PHE A 38 -3.73 26.92 15.29
C PHE A 38 -3.59 28.39 15.73
N SER A 39 -2.36 28.89 15.90
CA SER A 39 -2.12 30.28 16.31
C SER A 39 -1.66 31.16 15.15
N PHE A 40 -2.45 31.31 14.07
CA PHE A 40 -2.30 32.47 13.19
C PHE A 40 -3.62 32.90 12.56
N LYS A 41 -3.82 34.23 12.57
CA LYS A 41 -4.88 35.03 11.91
C LYS A 41 -6.21 35.24 12.67
N LYS A 42 -6.15 36.04 13.74
CA LYS A 42 -7.28 36.93 14.11
C LYS A 42 -7.31 38.12 13.14
N PRO A 43 -8.43 38.44 12.47
CA PRO A 43 -8.71 39.81 12.08
C PRO A 43 -9.23 40.60 13.28
N SER A 44 -8.77 41.84 13.36
CA SER A 44 -9.09 42.85 14.36
C SER A 44 -10.58 43.17 14.44
N LEU A 45 -11.14 43.15 15.64
CA LEU A 45 -12.29 43.99 15.99
C LEU A 45 -12.07 44.51 17.41
N ASN A 46 -11.67 45.77 17.44
CA ASN A 46 -11.55 46.60 18.64
C ASN A 46 -12.94 47.22 18.88
N THR A 47 -13.55 46.95 20.04
CA THR A 47 -14.11 47.95 20.97
C THR A 47 -15.17 47.31 21.89
N LYS A 48 -14.84 47.32 23.18
CA LYS A 48 -15.72 47.61 24.32
C LYS A 48 -17.15 47.07 24.28
N THR A 49 -17.36 45.85 24.78
CA THR A 49 -18.38 45.54 25.80
C THR A 49 -18.19 44.10 26.26
N GLY A 50 -18.21 43.89 27.58
CA GLY A 50 -18.16 42.55 28.16
C GLY A 50 -19.42 41.77 27.80
N ALA A 51 -19.28 40.81 26.90
CA ALA A 51 -20.25 39.75 26.69
C ALA A 51 -19.51 38.42 26.79
N GLN A 52 -19.71 37.73 27.91
CA GLN A 52 -19.43 36.30 28.00
C GLN A 52 -20.23 35.61 26.90
N LEU A 53 -19.55 34.93 25.96
CA LEU A 53 -20.18 33.92 25.13
C LEU A 53 -20.58 32.76 26.04
N LEU A 54 -21.77 32.89 26.64
CA LEU A 54 -22.53 31.82 27.24
C LEU A 54 -22.81 30.80 26.12
N PHE A 55 -22.00 29.74 26.05
CA PHE A 55 -22.44 28.52 25.40
C PHE A 55 -23.71 28.04 26.15
N PRO A 56 -24.85 27.87 25.48
CA PRO A 56 -26.03 27.33 26.15
C PRO A 56 -25.72 25.91 26.61
N LYS A 57 -25.59 25.71 27.93
CA LYS A 57 -25.45 24.41 28.60
C LYS A 57 -26.74 23.55 28.56
N LYS A 58 -27.69 23.86 27.68
CA LYS A 58 -28.94 23.11 27.51
C LYS A 58 -29.07 22.73 26.05
N GLU A 59 -28.67 21.50 25.74
CA GLU A 59 -29.22 20.62 24.68
C GLU A 59 -28.36 19.36 24.41
N ALA A 60 -27.50 18.93 25.34
CA ALA A 60 -26.80 17.65 25.23
C ALA A 60 -27.69 16.40 25.50
N ASN A 61 -28.95 16.59 25.93
CA ASN A 61 -29.83 15.50 26.36
C ASN A 61 -30.94 15.13 25.35
N ASN A 62 -30.98 15.75 24.16
CA ASN A 62 -32.03 15.50 23.15
C ASN A 62 -31.59 14.59 21.99
N TYR A 63 -30.41 13.97 22.07
CA TYR A 63 -30.08 12.87 21.17
C TYR A 63 -30.61 11.57 21.76
N PRO A 64 -31.42 10.79 21.02
CA PRO A 64 -31.85 9.50 21.50
C PRO A 64 -30.59 8.66 21.80
N PRO A 65 -30.52 7.99 22.97
CA PRO A 65 -29.39 7.14 23.28
C PRO A 65 -29.25 6.13 22.14
N ILE A 66 -28.08 6.11 21.48
CA ILE A 66 -27.77 5.10 20.48
C ILE A 66 -27.91 3.76 21.21
N SER A 67 -29.01 3.05 20.94
CA SER A 67 -29.27 1.78 21.61
C SER A 67 -28.10 0.84 21.37
N LYS A 68 -27.73 0.02 22.36
CA LYS A 68 -26.60 -0.94 22.24
C LYS A 68 -26.70 -1.81 20.97
N ARG A 69 -27.93 -2.10 20.49
CA ARG A 69 -28.18 -2.80 19.22
C ARG A 69 -27.70 -2.03 17.99
N ASN A 70 -27.80 -0.71 17.98
CA ASN A 70 -27.36 0.13 16.86
C ASN A 70 -25.83 0.22 16.77
N SER A 71 -25.11 0.24 17.90
CA SER A 71 -23.65 0.17 17.91
C SER A 71 -23.10 -1.18 17.45
N GLU A 72 -23.75 -2.28 17.84
CA GLU A 72 -23.36 -3.62 17.39
C GLU A 72 -23.61 -3.83 15.89
N ALA A 73 -24.74 -3.35 15.36
CA ALA A 73 -25.04 -3.39 13.93
C ALA A 73 -24.04 -2.55 13.11
N LEU A 74 -23.67 -1.36 13.58
CA LEU A 74 -22.65 -0.52 12.95
C LEU A 74 -21.27 -1.17 12.99
N ASN A 75 -20.84 -1.71 14.14
CA ASN A 75 -19.57 -2.41 14.27
C ASN A 75 -19.52 -3.68 13.41
N THR A 76 -20.64 -4.38 13.27
CA THR A 76 -20.76 -5.54 12.38
C THR A 76 -20.70 -5.13 10.91
N ALA A 77 -21.35 -4.02 10.52
CA ALA A 77 -21.28 -3.49 9.16
C ALA A 77 -19.88 -2.98 8.81
N VAL A 78 -19.23 -2.26 9.72
CA VAL A 78 -17.85 -1.79 9.59
C VAL A 78 -16.89 -2.96 9.54
N SER A 79 -17.01 -3.94 10.44
CA SER A 79 -16.22 -5.18 10.42
C SER A 79 -16.43 -5.98 9.13
N LYS A 80 -17.67 -6.08 8.63
CA LYS A 80 -17.98 -6.71 7.34
C LYS A 80 -17.39 -5.92 6.17
N TYR A 81 -17.39 -4.59 6.23
CA TYR A 81 -16.81 -3.73 5.20
C TYR A 81 -15.28 -3.82 5.19
N ILE A 82 -14.66 -3.79 6.37
CA ILE A 82 -13.22 -4.03 6.58
C ILE A 82 -12.86 -5.45 6.12
N HIS A 83 -13.63 -6.46 6.50
CA HIS A 83 -13.42 -7.84 6.08
C HIS A 83 -13.62 -8.02 4.57
N MET A 84 -14.56 -7.30 3.95
CA MET A 84 -14.76 -7.29 2.49
C MET A 84 -13.60 -6.59 1.77
N TYR A 85 -13.03 -5.53 2.35
CA TYR A 85 -11.88 -4.81 1.80
C TYR A 85 -10.56 -5.57 1.99
N GLN A 86 -10.42 -6.31 3.09
CA GLN A 86 -9.24 -7.12 3.41
C GLN A 86 -9.23 -8.48 2.70
N LYS A 87 -10.39 -8.99 2.27
CA LYS A 87 -10.51 -10.34 1.70
C LYS A 87 -10.45 -10.29 0.17
N ARG A 88 -9.22 -10.27 -0.36
CA ARG A 88 -8.81 -10.37 -1.78
C ARG A 88 -9.14 -9.14 -2.62
N ASN A 89 -8.24 -8.17 -2.61
CA ASN A 89 -8.25 -7.11 -3.62
C ASN A 89 -7.72 -7.65 -4.96
N ARG A 90 -8.64 -8.18 -5.77
CA ARG A 90 -8.36 -8.74 -7.10
C ARG A 90 -7.75 -7.72 -8.08
N GLU A 91 -7.94 -6.42 -7.84
CA GLU A 91 -7.30 -5.39 -8.65
C GLU A 91 -5.79 -5.33 -8.37
N LEU A 92 -5.39 -5.53 -7.11
CA LEU A 92 -3.98 -5.63 -6.72
C LEU A 92 -3.35 -6.93 -7.22
N ASP A 93 -4.11 -8.03 -7.29
CA ASP A 93 -3.65 -9.26 -7.95
C ASP A 93 -3.28 -8.97 -9.43
N VAL A 94 -4.11 -8.21 -10.14
CA VAL A 94 -3.82 -7.81 -11.53
C VAL A 94 -2.64 -6.82 -11.60
N ALA A 95 -2.60 -5.82 -10.72
CA ALA A 95 -1.52 -4.83 -10.70
C ALA A 95 -0.16 -5.48 -10.37
N SER A 96 -0.14 -6.48 -9.49
CA SER A 96 1.07 -7.21 -9.11
C SER A 96 1.72 -7.96 -10.27
N LEU A 97 0.98 -8.29 -11.34
CA LEU A 97 1.57 -8.90 -12.54
C LEU A 97 2.61 -8.00 -13.23
N TYR A 98 2.48 -6.68 -13.05
CA TYR A 98 3.38 -5.71 -13.63
C TYR A 98 4.55 -5.35 -12.70
N SER A 99 4.60 -5.86 -11.46
CA SER A 99 5.67 -5.47 -10.52
C SER A 99 7.07 -5.82 -11.01
N GLY A 100 7.19 -6.92 -11.77
CA GLY A 100 8.49 -7.39 -12.21
C GLY A 100 9.04 -6.66 -13.43
N ASP A 101 8.16 -6.21 -14.31
CA ASP A 101 8.51 -5.36 -15.45
C ASP A 101 7.38 -4.37 -15.71
N TYR A 102 7.66 -3.08 -15.51
CA TYR A 102 6.67 -2.03 -15.68
C TYR A 102 6.31 -1.76 -17.15
N LYS A 103 7.12 -2.25 -18.10
CA LYS A 103 6.86 -2.18 -19.54
C LYS A 103 6.13 -3.42 -20.07
N SER A 104 5.92 -4.43 -19.22
CA SER A 104 5.24 -5.66 -19.62
C SER A 104 3.83 -5.39 -20.17
N LYS A 105 3.42 -6.23 -21.12
CA LYS A 105 2.11 -6.19 -21.74
C LYS A 105 1.47 -7.56 -21.67
N PHE A 106 0.22 -7.60 -21.27
CA PHE A 106 -0.54 -8.85 -21.19
C PHE A 106 -1.88 -8.72 -21.88
N TYR A 107 -2.36 -9.80 -22.49
CA TYR A 107 -3.73 -9.86 -22.98
C TYR A 107 -4.67 -10.47 -21.94
N LEU A 108 -5.98 -10.27 -22.11
CA LEU A 108 -7.02 -10.64 -21.13
C LEU A 108 -6.88 -12.08 -20.60
N ARG A 109 -6.71 -13.09 -21.47
CA ARG A 109 -6.62 -14.49 -20.99
C ARG A 109 -5.31 -14.79 -20.28
N GLN A 110 -4.21 -14.13 -20.63
CA GLN A 110 -2.94 -14.22 -19.90
C GLN A 110 -3.13 -13.70 -18.47
N ILE A 111 -3.70 -12.50 -18.32
CA ILE A 111 -3.97 -11.89 -17.01
C ILE A 111 -4.86 -12.80 -16.16
N SER A 112 -5.94 -13.31 -16.74
CA SER A 112 -6.87 -14.23 -16.06
C SER A 112 -6.17 -15.51 -15.57
N LYS A 113 -5.27 -16.10 -16.37
CA LYS A 113 -4.50 -17.29 -15.98
C LYS A 113 -3.49 -16.99 -14.87
N LEU A 114 -2.73 -15.90 -15.01
CA LEU A 114 -1.66 -15.54 -14.06
C LEU A 114 -2.24 -15.11 -12.71
N SER A 115 -3.29 -14.29 -12.71
CA SER A 115 -3.97 -13.83 -11.47
C SER A 115 -4.95 -14.85 -10.90
N LYS A 116 -5.22 -15.95 -11.61
CA LYS A 116 -6.24 -16.97 -11.25
C LYS A 116 -7.65 -16.38 -11.07
N ILE A 117 -7.96 -15.30 -11.79
CA ILE A 117 -9.27 -14.63 -11.76
C ILE A 117 -10.13 -15.12 -12.93
N PRO A 118 -11.43 -15.44 -12.73
CA PRO A 118 -12.33 -15.79 -13.82
C PRO A 118 -12.39 -14.72 -14.91
N LEU A 119 -12.45 -15.13 -16.18
CA LEU A 119 -12.32 -14.25 -17.34
C LEU A 119 -13.27 -13.04 -17.30
N LYS A 120 -14.54 -13.26 -16.93
CA LYS A 120 -15.56 -12.19 -16.84
C LYS A 120 -15.23 -11.17 -15.75
N THR A 121 -14.79 -11.62 -14.58
CA THR A 121 -14.35 -10.72 -13.50
C THR A 121 -13.09 -9.96 -13.91
N CYS A 122 -12.13 -10.65 -14.53
CA CYS A 122 -10.90 -10.03 -15.02
C CYS A 122 -11.21 -8.92 -16.02
N GLN A 123 -12.16 -9.12 -16.92
CA GLN A 123 -12.60 -8.09 -17.88
C GLN A 123 -13.15 -6.85 -17.18
N ASN A 124 -13.98 -7.03 -16.15
CA ASN A 124 -14.54 -5.90 -15.38
C ASN A 124 -13.45 -5.14 -14.62
N ILE A 125 -12.51 -5.85 -14.00
CA ILE A 125 -11.36 -5.25 -13.29
C ILE A 125 -10.51 -4.43 -14.26
N LEU A 126 -10.17 -4.98 -15.42
CA LEU A 126 -9.38 -4.27 -16.42
C LEU A 126 -10.11 -3.02 -16.93
N ALA A 127 -11.42 -3.10 -17.15
CA ALA A 127 -12.21 -1.92 -17.53
C ALA A 127 -12.19 -0.84 -16.43
N SER A 128 -12.23 -1.23 -15.15
CA SER A 128 -12.10 -0.30 -14.02
C SER A 128 -10.72 0.37 -14.00
N LEU A 129 -9.65 -0.41 -14.10
CA LEU A 129 -8.27 0.08 -14.11
C LEU A 129 -7.95 0.96 -15.33
N GLU A 130 -8.55 0.68 -16.49
CA GLU A 130 -8.48 1.55 -17.67
C GLU A 130 -9.22 2.88 -17.43
N LYS A 131 -10.42 2.83 -16.83
CA LYS A 131 -11.22 4.03 -16.51
C LYS A 131 -10.46 4.95 -15.54
N GLU A 132 -9.76 4.38 -14.58
CA GLU A 132 -8.89 5.10 -13.64
C GLU A 132 -7.54 5.52 -14.24
N LYS A 133 -7.30 5.21 -15.52
CA LYS A 133 -6.04 5.48 -16.24
C LYS A 133 -4.82 4.86 -15.57
N ILE A 134 -5.00 3.76 -14.84
CA ILE A 134 -3.90 2.99 -14.25
C ILE A 134 -3.28 2.09 -15.31
N LEU A 135 -4.15 1.46 -16.11
CA LEU A 135 -3.76 0.71 -17.30
C LEU A 135 -4.14 1.49 -18.55
N LYS A 136 -3.38 1.27 -19.62
CA LYS A 136 -3.74 1.62 -20.99
C LYS A 136 -3.82 0.35 -21.81
N SER A 137 -4.61 0.38 -22.86
CA SER A 137 -4.67 -0.73 -23.79
C SER A 137 -4.36 -0.32 -25.22
N ARG A 138 -3.92 -1.32 -25.98
CA ARG A 138 -3.68 -1.21 -27.41
C ARG A 138 -4.15 -2.49 -28.09
N ILE A 139 -4.78 -2.33 -29.24
CA ILE A 139 -5.13 -3.46 -30.10
C ILE A 139 -3.94 -3.72 -31.02
N GLU A 140 -3.39 -4.92 -30.95
CA GLU A 140 -2.34 -5.39 -31.85
C GLU A 140 -2.84 -6.68 -32.51
N GLY A 141 -3.12 -6.59 -33.82
CA GLY A 141 -3.79 -7.65 -34.58
C GLY A 141 -5.23 -7.89 -34.08
N LYS A 142 -5.51 -9.11 -33.60
CA LYS A 142 -6.82 -9.52 -33.05
C LYS A 142 -6.90 -9.42 -31.52
N ASN A 143 -5.80 -9.08 -30.85
CA ASN A 143 -5.71 -9.10 -29.40
C ASN A 143 -5.65 -7.70 -28.81
N LYS A 144 -6.37 -7.48 -27.70
CA LYS A 144 -6.24 -6.29 -26.85
C LYS A 144 -5.21 -6.56 -25.76
N TYR A 145 -4.13 -5.80 -25.76
CA TYR A 145 -3.07 -5.84 -24.75
C TYR A 145 -3.24 -4.70 -23.76
N PHE A 146 -2.90 -4.96 -22.51
CA PHE A 146 -2.94 -4.02 -21.41
C PHE A 146 -1.51 -3.81 -20.87
N SER A 147 -1.18 -2.56 -20.55
CA SER A 147 0.11 -2.15 -19.99
C SER A 147 -0.08 -1.03 -18.98
N LEU A 148 0.86 -0.84 -18.06
CA LEU A 148 0.84 0.30 -17.14
C LEU A 148 0.86 1.63 -17.90
N ASN A 149 0.13 2.60 -17.35
CA ASN A 149 0.15 3.98 -17.83
C ASN A 149 1.14 4.82 -17.02
N LEU A 150 2.45 4.66 -17.29
CA LEU A 150 3.53 5.32 -16.52
C LEU A 150 3.52 6.86 -16.57
N ASP A 151 2.68 7.46 -17.43
CA ASP A 151 2.46 8.91 -17.46
C ASP A 151 1.56 9.38 -16.32
N ASN A 152 0.76 8.48 -15.74
CA ASN A 152 -0.10 8.78 -14.61
C ASN A 152 0.64 8.51 -13.28
N ILE A 153 0.86 9.56 -12.49
CA ILE A 153 1.52 9.47 -11.18
C ILE A 153 0.81 8.53 -10.20
N HIS A 154 -0.52 8.36 -10.32
CA HIS A 154 -1.30 7.47 -9.47
C HIS A 154 -0.92 5.99 -9.66
N VAL A 155 -0.31 5.62 -10.79
CA VAL A 155 0.17 4.26 -11.05
C VAL A 155 1.25 3.87 -10.04
N LYS A 156 2.14 4.81 -9.67
CA LYS A 156 3.16 4.58 -8.65
C LYS A 156 2.55 4.16 -7.32
N SER A 157 1.48 4.82 -6.90
CA SER A 157 0.75 4.46 -5.67
C SER A 157 0.06 3.10 -5.77
N TYR A 158 -0.45 2.74 -6.95
CA TYR A 158 -1.02 1.41 -7.19
C TYR A 158 0.03 0.30 -7.14
N LEU A 159 1.22 0.54 -7.69
CA LEU A 159 2.34 -0.39 -7.62
C LEU A 159 2.81 -0.59 -6.18
N LEU A 160 2.90 0.48 -5.40
CA LEU A 160 3.19 0.38 -3.96
C LEU A 160 2.18 -0.50 -3.24
N LYS A 161 0.88 -0.31 -3.50
CA LYS A 161 -0.18 -1.17 -2.92
C LYS A 161 -0.04 -2.62 -3.40
N ALA A 162 0.34 -2.84 -4.66
CA ALA A 162 0.55 -4.18 -5.20
C ALA A 162 1.74 -4.90 -4.53
N GLU A 163 2.83 -4.19 -4.23
CA GLU A 163 3.96 -4.75 -3.48
C GLU A 163 3.57 -5.13 -2.05
N ILE A 164 2.85 -4.24 -1.36
CA ILE A 164 2.33 -4.53 -0.01
C ILE A 164 1.44 -5.77 -0.06
N HIS A 165 0.55 -5.85 -1.04
CA HIS A 165 -0.34 -7.01 -1.24
C HIS A 165 0.41 -8.31 -1.54
N LYS A 166 1.48 -8.25 -2.35
CA LYS A 166 2.37 -9.42 -2.57
C LYS A 166 3.01 -9.88 -1.26
N THR A 167 3.49 -8.95 -0.46
CA THR A 167 4.08 -9.25 0.86
C THR A 167 3.04 -9.82 1.81
N ASP A 168 1.83 -9.28 1.86
CA ASP A 168 0.74 -9.83 2.69
C ASP A 168 0.43 -11.29 2.31
N ASN A 169 0.29 -11.58 1.02
CA ASN A 169 0.09 -12.95 0.52
C ASN A 169 1.25 -13.88 0.88
N PHE A 170 2.49 -13.37 0.83
CA PHE A 170 3.67 -14.12 1.24
C PHE A 170 3.65 -14.43 2.75
N LEU A 171 3.30 -13.45 3.59
CA LEU A 171 3.20 -13.61 5.04
C LEU A 171 2.05 -14.53 5.47
N GLU A 172 0.95 -14.58 4.70
CA GLU A 172 -0.10 -15.57 4.89
C GLU A 172 0.42 -17.00 4.68
N LYS A 173 1.27 -17.20 3.66
CA LYS A 173 1.84 -18.50 3.33
C LYS A 173 2.99 -18.91 4.26
N TYR A 174 3.80 -17.95 4.71
CA TYR A 174 4.97 -18.18 5.57
C TYR A 174 4.89 -17.34 6.86
N PRO A 175 4.07 -17.73 7.85
CA PRO A 175 3.83 -16.94 9.07
C PRO A 175 5.07 -16.65 9.92
N GLN A 176 6.13 -17.46 9.84
CA GLN A 176 7.41 -17.25 10.52
C GLN A 176 8.05 -15.90 10.16
N PHE A 177 7.83 -15.43 8.93
CA PHE A 177 8.31 -14.11 8.52
C PHE A 177 7.61 -12.98 9.27
N LYS A 178 6.40 -13.19 9.82
CA LYS A 178 5.74 -12.18 10.67
C LYS A 178 6.49 -11.96 11.98
N ILE A 179 7.05 -13.02 12.56
CA ILE A 179 7.84 -12.92 13.79
C ILE A 179 9.17 -12.26 13.47
N PHE A 180 9.84 -12.70 12.40
CA PHE A 180 11.05 -12.09 11.88
C PHE A 180 10.87 -10.57 11.66
N LEU A 181 9.83 -10.14 10.95
CA LEU A 181 9.58 -8.72 10.68
C LEU A 181 9.32 -7.87 11.94
N LYS A 182 8.72 -8.45 12.98
CA LYS A 182 8.48 -7.75 14.25
C LYS A 182 9.76 -7.55 15.08
N SER A 183 10.77 -8.35 14.82
CA SER A 183 11.98 -8.41 15.66
C SER A 183 13.08 -7.43 15.25
N PHE A 184 12.91 -6.69 14.16
CA PHE A 184 13.80 -5.61 13.75
C PHE A 184 13.01 -4.40 13.26
N ASN A 185 13.62 -3.22 13.33
CA ASN A 185 13.07 -2.00 12.75
C ASN A 185 14.18 -1.33 11.94
N THR A 186 14.15 -1.52 10.62
CA THR A 186 15.10 -0.90 9.71
C THR A 186 14.36 -0.20 8.58
N THR A 187 14.93 0.93 8.16
CA THR A 187 14.49 1.68 6.98
C THR A 187 15.10 1.12 5.70
N VAL A 188 16.09 0.23 5.79
CA VAL A 188 16.71 -0.42 4.64
C VAL A 188 15.74 -1.41 4.01
N PRO A 189 15.47 -1.36 2.70
CA PRO A 189 14.67 -2.37 2.02
C PRO A 189 15.33 -3.76 2.10
N ILE A 190 14.55 -4.74 2.55
CA ILE A 190 14.91 -6.16 2.58
C ILE A 190 13.98 -6.88 1.61
N ILE A 191 14.58 -7.57 0.67
CA ILE A 191 13.90 -8.16 -0.48
C ILE A 191 14.20 -9.65 -0.50
N VAL A 192 13.17 -10.47 -0.42
CA VAL A 192 13.29 -11.92 -0.68
C VAL A 192 13.13 -12.12 -2.18
N PHE A 193 14.01 -12.90 -2.80
CA PHE A 193 13.94 -13.21 -4.21
C PHE A 193 14.13 -14.71 -4.47
N GLY A 194 14.23 -15.09 -5.75
CA GLY A 194 14.49 -16.48 -6.14
C GLY A 194 13.30 -17.41 -5.88
N SER A 195 13.61 -18.62 -5.40
CA SER A 195 12.63 -19.70 -5.26
C SER A 195 11.49 -19.36 -4.29
N PHE A 196 11.81 -18.69 -3.16
CA PHE A 196 10.85 -18.26 -2.14
C PHE A 196 9.86 -17.23 -2.65
N ALA A 197 10.34 -16.26 -3.43
CA ALA A 197 9.46 -15.24 -4.01
C ALA A 197 8.44 -15.83 -5.00
N LYS A 198 8.78 -16.95 -5.66
CA LYS A 198 7.86 -17.67 -6.58
C LYS A 198 6.75 -18.43 -5.85
N LEU A 199 6.78 -18.50 -4.51
CA LEU A 199 5.86 -19.30 -3.69
C LEU A 199 5.83 -20.79 -4.10
N ARG A 200 6.92 -21.31 -4.69
CA ARG A 200 7.03 -22.70 -5.17
C ARG A 200 8.05 -23.53 -4.39
N THR A 201 8.46 -23.06 -3.22
CA THR A 201 9.57 -23.69 -2.49
C THR A 201 9.20 -25.05 -1.91
N GLU A 202 10.18 -25.94 -2.02
CA GLU A 202 10.27 -27.17 -1.24
C GLU A 202 10.92 -26.87 0.10
N LYS A 203 10.82 -27.79 1.07
CA LYS A 203 11.23 -27.53 2.47
C LYS A 203 12.72 -27.22 2.63
N ASP A 204 13.55 -27.62 1.66
CA ASP A 204 15.02 -27.54 1.71
C ASP A 204 15.61 -26.44 0.82
N SER A 205 14.77 -25.56 0.24
CA SER A 205 15.28 -24.45 -0.58
C SER A 205 16.04 -23.43 0.28
N ASP A 206 17.17 -22.92 -0.24
CA ASP A 206 17.87 -21.77 0.34
C ASP A 206 17.01 -20.51 0.21
N LEU A 207 17.05 -19.65 1.24
CA LEU A 207 16.34 -18.38 1.30
C LEU A 207 17.27 -17.25 0.87
N ASP A 208 17.06 -16.77 -0.36
CA ASP A 208 17.81 -15.67 -0.94
C ASP A 208 17.24 -14.30 -0.48
N ILE A 209 18.09 -13.49 0.14
CA ILE A 209 17.73 -12.19 0.68
C ILE A 209 18.69 -11.12 0.16
N LEU A 210 18.15 -10.07 -0.43
CA LEU A 210 18.86 -8.85 -0.77
C LEU A 210 18.56 -7.78 0.29
N SER A 211 19.61 -7.16 0.83
CA SER A 211 19.51 -5.93 1.62
C SER A 211 20.08 -4.76 0.83
N LEU A 212 19.29 -3.69 0.67
CA LEU A 212 19.71 -2.48 -0.04
C LEU A 212 20.54 -1.54 0.85
N SER A 213 21.65 -2.05 1.39
CA SER A 213 22.59 -1.30 2.25
C SER A 213 24.05 -1.60 1.88
N LYS A 214 24.93 -0.64 2.15
CA LYS A 214 26.40 -0.84 2.09
C LYS A 214 26.89 -1.75 3.21
N GLU A 215 26.23 -1.69 4.36
CA GLU A 215 26.63 -2.40 5.57
C GLU A 215 25.69 -3.58 5.84
N GLU A 216 26.27 -4.67 6.33
CA GLU A 216 25.54 -5.85 6.73
C GLU A 216 24.52 -5.50 7.84
N GLN A 217 23.26 -5.78 7.56
CA GLN A 217 22.19 -5.57 8.52
C GLN A 217 22.19 -6.70 9.54
N LYS A 218 22.17 -6.36 10.84
CA LYS A 218 22.01 -7.33 11.93
C LYS A 218 20.57 -7.84 11.96
N LEU A 219 20.25 -8.76 11.06
CA LEU A 219 18.93 -9.37 10.95
C LEU A 219 18.86 -10.64 11.81
N PRO A 220 17.74 -10.87 12.52
CA PRO A 220 17.57 -12.03 13.39
C PRO A 220 17.21 -13.29 12.59
N PHE A 221 18.11 -13.69 11.71
CA PHE A 221 17.97 -14.84 10.81
C PHE A 221 17.73 -16.17 11.53
N HIS A 222 18.18 -16.29 12.78
CA HIS A 222 17.89 -17.44 13.65
C HIS A 222 16.39 -17.69 13.88
N LEU A 223 15.53 -16.71 13.62
CA LEU A 223 14.07 -16.85 13.70
C LEU A 223 13.45 -17.53 12.46
N LEU A 224 14.23 -17.70 11.39
CA LEU A 224 13.81 -18.34 10.17
C LEU A 224 14.37 -19.77 10.14
N PRO A 225 13.54 -20.79 9.86
CA PRO A 225 13.98 -22.19 9.84
C PRO A 225 14.70 -22.59 8.54
N TYR A 226 15.28 -21.62 7.82
CA TYR A 226 15.83 -21.81 6.48
C TYR A 226 17.32 -21.43 6.45
N LYS A 227 18.08 -22.10 5.58
CA LYS A 227 19.43 -21.66 5.26
C LYS A 227 19.35 -20.36 4.45
N ILE A 228 20.08 -19.35 4.87
CA ILE A 228 19.98 -18.00 4.32
C ILE A 228 21.20 -17.68 3.48
N HIS A 229 20.94 -17.18 2.28
CA HIS A 229 21.93 -16.57 1.42
C HIS A 229 21.64 -15.07 1.33
N GLN A 230 22.45 -14.26 2.03
CA GLN A 230 22.29 -12.82 2.04
C GLN A 230 23.25 -12.15 1.05
N ILE A 231 22.71 -11.23 0.26
CA ILE A 231 23.46 -10.30 -0.59
C ILE A 231 23.21 -8.89 -0.06
N ASN A 232 24.28 -8.13 0.14
CA ASN A 232 24.21 -6.72 0.50
C ASN A 232 24.63 -5.89 -0.71
N LEU A 233 23.78 -4.95 -1.12
CA LEU A 233 24.07 -4.07 -2.25
C LEU A 233 23.61 -2.66 -1.91
N SER A 234 24.46 -1.67 -2.13
CA SER A 234 24.04 -0.27 -1.94
C SER A 234 22.98 0.14 -2.95
N GLU A 235 22.13 1.12 -2.62
CA GLU A 235 21.15 1.65 -3.58
C GLU A 235 21.79 2.11 -4.89
N ASP A 236 22.95 2.79 -4.82
CA ASP A 236 23.69 3.26 -6.00
C ASP A 236 24.19 2.10 -6.86
N SER A 237 24.73 1.06 -6.22
CA SER A 237 25.19 -0.16 -6.89
C SER A 237 24.02 -0.91 -7.54
N PHE A 238 22.88 -0.98 -6.85
CA PHE A 238 21.66 -1.58 -7.39
C PHE A 238 21.13 -0.80 -8.61
N LYS A 239 21.11 0.54 -8.54
CA LYS A 239 20.77 1.40 -9.69
C LYS A 239 21.71 1.19 -10.87
N LYS A 240 23.01 1.06 -10.62
CA LYS A 240 24.01 0.77 -11.66
C LYS A 240 23.76 -0.60 -12.31
N ALA A 241 23.61 -1.64 -11.50
CA ALA A 241 23.35 -3.00 -11.96
C ALA A 241 22.01 -3.14 -12.71
N LEU A 242 21.00 -2.33 -12.35
CA LEU A 242 19.75 -2.18 -13.10
C LEU A 242 19.99 -1.63 -14.52
N MET A 243 20.81 -0.60 -14.66
CA MET A 243 21.15 0.00 -15.97
C MET A 243 21.97 -0.96 -16.83
N GLU A 244 22.88 -1.72 -16.22
CA GLU A 244 23.72 -2.72 -16.88
C GLU A 244 22.97 -4.03 -17.19
N LYS A 245 21.74 -4.17 -16.68
CA LYS A 245 20.89 -5.36 -16.82
C LYS A 245 21.58 -6.64 -16.35
N GLU A 246 22.26 -6.56 -15.20
CA GLU A 246 22.88 -7.72 -14.58
C GLU A 246 21.85 -8.83 -14.33
N THR A 247 22.26 -10.09 -14.57
CA THR A 247 21.37 -11.26 -14.51
C THR A 247 20.69 -11.42 -13.16
N LEU A 248 21.44 -11.22 -12.07
CA LEU A 248 20.91 -11.28 -10.71
C LEU A 248 19.82 -10.23 -10.47
N ILE A 249 20.04 -9.00 -10.94
CA ILE A 249 19.06 -7.93 -10.76
C ILE A 249 17.81 -8.17 -11.60
N GLN A 250 17.95 -8.71 -12.82
CA GLN A 250 16.79 -9.11 -13.62
C GLN A 250 15.96 -10.19 -12.91
N GLU A 251 16.62 -11.19 -12.31
CA GLU A 251 15.92 -12.22 -11.52
C GLU A 251 15.17 -11.62 -10.32
N ILE A 252 15.82 -10.71 -9.59
CA ILE A 252 15.20 -10.00 -8.46
C ILE A 252 13.99 -9.20 -8.95
N MET A 253 14.13 -8.44 -10.03
CA MET A 253 13.01 -7.70 -10.60
C MET A 253 11.85 -8.64 -10.94
N GLU A 254 12.10 -9.71 -11.69
CA GLU A 254 11.05 -10.64 -12.12
C GLU A 254 10.27 -11.26 -10.94
N ASN A 255 10.97 -11.68 -9.88
CA ASN A 255 10.35 -12.38 -8.76
C ASN A 255 10.96 -11.94 -7.43
N HIS A 256 10.30 -10.97 -6.79
CA HIS A 256 10.67 -10.49 -5.46
C HIS A 256 9.46 -10.31 -4.55
N ILE A 257 9.74 -10.32 -3.25
CA ILE A 257 8.84 -9.92 -2.16
C ILE A 257 9.59 -8.93 -1.29
N ILE A 258 9.00 -7.75 -1.08
CA ILE A 258 9.63 -6.68 -0.30
C ILE A 258 9.11 -6.76 1.13
N LEU A 259 9.94 -7.23 2.04
CA LEU A 259 9.54 -7.47 3.42
C LEU A 259 9.29 -6.16 4.18
N ASN A 260 10.08 -5.12 3.91
CA ASN A 260 9.94 -3.81 4.54
C ASN A 260 10.30 -2.67 3.57
N ASN A 261 9.81 -1.48 3.88
CA ASN A 261 10.00 -0.26 3.08
C ASN A 261 9.79 -0.44 1.56
N PRO A 262 8.61 -0.92 1.11
CA PRO A 262 8.32 -1.08 -0.31
C PRO A 262 8.32 0.25 -1.08
N SER A 263 8.12 1.37 -0.39
CA SER A 263 8.16 2.71 -0.99
C SER A 263 9.53 3.02 -1.60
N SER A 264 10.63 2.77 -0.88
CA SER A 264 11.98 3.01 -1.37
C SER A 264 12.28 2.19 -2.63
N TYR A 265 11.97 0.89 -2.64
CA TYR A 265 12.15 0.06 -3.82
C TYR A 265 11.31 0.53 -5.02
N VAL A 266 10.03 0.80 -4.82
CA VAL A 266 9.14 1.29 -5.89
C VAL A 266 9.64 2.62 -6.45
N ASN A 267 10.23 3.50 -5.62
CA ASN A 267 10.84 4.74 -6.11
C ASN A 267 12.02 4.46 -7.04
N ILE A 268 12.93 3.57 -6.65
CA ILE A 268 14.10 3.19 -7.45
C ILE A 268 13.67 2.65 -8.81
N ILE A 269 12.74 1.68 -8.82
CA ILE A 269 12.24 1.09 -10.07
C ILE A 269 11.48 2.13 -10.90
N TRP A 270 10.66 2.98 -10.26
CA TRP A 270 9.94 4.04 -10.97
C TRP A 270 10.89 5.05 -11.65
N GLU A 271 11.97 5.45 -10.98
CA GLU A 271 13.03 6.30 -11.54
C GLU A 271 13.68 5.62 -12.74
N TYR A 272 14.05 4.34 -12.61
CA TYR A 272 14.61 3.56 -13.71
C TYR A 272 13.69 3.62 -14.95
N TYR A 273 12.39 3.31 -14.81
CA TYR A 273 11.46 3.35 -15.94
C TYR A 273 11.14 4.77 -16.44
N GLY A 274 11.18 5.78 -15.55
CA GLY A 274 10.96 7.18 -15.89
C GLY A 274 12.09 7.81 -16.70
N ASN A 275 13.34 7.40 -16.44
CA ASN A 275 14.53 7.90 -17.14
C ASN A 275 14.63 7.37 -18.59
N PHE A 276 13.92 6.28 -18.93
CA PHE A 276 13.83 5.76 -20.30
C PHE A 276 12.65 6.32 -21.12
N LYS A 277 12.09 7.48 -20.74
CA LYS A 277 11.19 8.23 -21.63
C LYS A 277 12.03 8.83 -22.77
N ILE A 278 12.17 8.05 -23.85
CA ILE A 278 12.63 8.48 -25.18
C ILE A 278 11.45 9.15 -25.89
#